data_AF-A0A9P5X9U6-F1
#
_entry.id   AF-A0A9P5X9U6-F1
#
_cell.length_a   1.000
_cell.length_b   1.000
_cell.length_c   1.000
_cell.angle_alpha   90.00
_cell.angle_beta   90.00
_cell.angle_gamma   90.00
#
_symmetry.space_group_name_H-M   'P 1'
#
loop_
_entity.id
_entity.type
_entity.pdbx_description
1 polymer ?
#
loop_
_entity_poly.entity_id
_entity_poly.type
_entity_poly.pdbx_seq_one_letter_code
_entity_poly.pdbx_strand_id
1 'polypeptide(L)'
;YPNVCLNWCYYVYCTSNPWIVTVDRKANLRSQSDCKSPNRCSATKSQTGWPKEPNTGWSCDEQPKNTNSEGGAAAATRCMPAGENSGEGATWAGFISQFPSLSRNE
;
A
#
# COMPACT_ATOMS: atom_id res chain seq x y z
N TYR A 1 1.80 -14.68 0.69
CA TYR A 1 2.58 -13.48 0.34
C TYR A 1 3.31 -12.97 1.58
N PRO A 2 4.41 -13.64 2.02
CA PRO A 2 5.10 -13.32 3.27
C PRO A 2 5.68 -11.89 3.36
N ASN A 3 6.31 -11.36 2.31
CA ASN A 3 6.82 -10.00 2.28
C ASN A 3 5.70 -8.96 2.34
N VAL A 4 4.55 -9.22 1.69
CA VAL A 4 3.37 -8.35 1.80
C VAL A 4 2.83 -8.36 3.22
N CYS A 5 2.68 -9.54 3.83
CA CYS A 5 2.25 -9.66 5.23
C CYS A 5 3.22 -8.96 6.21
N LEU A 6 4.53 -8.99 5.95
CA LEU A 6 5.51 -8.24 6.75
C LEU A 6 5.35 -6.73 6.61
N ASN A 7 4.93 -6.21 5.45
CA ASN A 7 4.59 -4.80 5.31
C ASN A 7 3.33 -4.43 6.09
N TRP A 8 2.37 -5.36 6.17
CA TRP A 8 1.17 -5.19 7.00
C TRP A 8 1.49 -5.09 8.49
N CYS A 9 2.29 -6.03 9.02
CA CYS A 9 2.75 -5.97 10.40
C CYS A 9 3.55 -4.70 10.69
N TYR A 10 4.36 -4.27 9.73
CA TYR A 10 5.15 -3.04 9.84
C TYR A 10 4.26 -1.79 9.92
N TYR A 11 3.20 -1.70 9.10
CA TYR A 11 2.23 -0.61 9.18
C TYR A 11 1.56 -0.53 10.56
N VAL A 12 1.08 -1.67 11.09
CA VAL A 12 0.44 -1.72 12.42
C VAL A 12 1.43 -1.31 13.51
N TYR A 13 2.64 -1.84 13.48
CA TYR A 13 3.68 -1.50 14.44
C TYR A 13 4.03 -0.01 14.41
N CYS A 14 4.22 0.55 13.21
CA CYS A 14 4.59 1.95 13.02
C CYS A 14 3.49 2.93 13.44
N THR A 15 2.24 2.65 13.07
CA THR A 15 1.13 3.57 13.32
C THR A 15 0.55 3.44 14.71
N SER A 16 0.82 2.34 15.42
CA SER A 16 0.19 1.99 16.70
C SER A 16 -1.34 2.03 16.65
N ASN A 17 -1.92 1.90 15.44
CA ASN A 17 -3.36 1.94 15.22
C ASN A 17 -3.91 0.53 15.00
N PRO A 18 -5.16 0.28 15.41
CA PRO A 18 -5.84 -0.96 15.05
C PRO A 18 -5.94 -1.07 13.52
N TRP A 19 -5.75 -2.27 13.00
CA TRP A 19 -5.82 -2.52 11.58
C TRP A 19 -7.29 -2.53 11.11
N ILE A 20 -7.78 -1.35 10.78
CA ILE A 20 -9.07 -1.13 10.16
C ILE A 20 -8.79 -0.44 8.82
N VAL A 21 -9.34 -0.98 7.74
CA VAL A 21 -9.25 -0.38 6.41
C VAL A 21 -10.63 -0.27 5.80
N THR A 22 -10.89 0.85 5.15
CA THR A 22 -12.15 1.13 4.47
C THR A 22 -11.96 0.89 2.99
N VAL A 23 -12.76 0.03 2.37
CA VAL A 23 -12.65 -0.26 0.92
C VAL A 23 -13.22 0.91 0.10
N ASP A 24 -12.32 1.60 -0.61
CA ASP A 24 -12.63 2.68 -1.55
C ASP A 24 -11.91 2.41 -2.88
N ARG A 25 -12.60 1.69 -3.75
CA ARG A 25 -12.08 1.28 -5.07
C ARG A 25 -11.91 2.44 -6.06
N LYS A 26 -12.40 3.65 -5.74
CA LYS A 26 -12.30 4.84 -6.61
C LYS A 26 -11.15 5.76 -6.22
N ALA A 27 -10.56 5.58 -5.04
CA ALA A 27 -9.62 6.52 -4.46
C ALA A 27 -8.36 6.76 -5.31
N ASN A 28 -7.92 5.77 -6.12
CA ASN A 28 -6.70 5.80 -6.95
C ASN A 28 -5.53 6.58 -6.30
N LEU A 29 -5.23 6.27 -5.03
CA LEU A 29 -4.30 7.03 -4.20
C LEU A 29 -2.83 6.71 -4.49
N ARG A 30 -2.55 5.94 -5.56
CA ARG A 30 -1.21 5.46 -5.89
C ARG A 30 -0.24 6.58 -6.29
N SER A 31 -0.77 7.72 -6.71
CA SER A 31 0.04 8.93 -6.96
C SER A 31 0.38 9.69 -5.67
N GLN A 32 -0.37 9.43 -4.59
CA GLN A 32 -0.23 10.07 -3.28
C GLN A 32 0.59 9.23 -2.30
N SER A 33 0.77 7.94 -2.59
CA SER A 33 1.56 7.03 -1.77
C SER A 33 3.07 7.20 -1.99
N ASP A 34 3.80 6.92 -0.92
CA ASP A 34 5.25 7.09 -0.78
C ASP A 34 6.09 6.09 -1.60
N CYS A 35 5.56 5.54 -2.69
CA CYS A 35 6.39 4.91 -3.73
C CYS A 35 7.23 5.97 -4.50
N LYS A 36 7.13 7.26 -4.12
CA LYS A 36 7.85 8.41 -4.70
C LYS A 36 8.43 9.42 -3.69
N SER A 37 8.19 9.28 -2.39
CA SER A 37 8.54 10.26 -1.33
C SER A 37 8.79 9.53 0.01
N PRO A 38 9.25 10.18 1.10
CA PRO A 38 9.57 9.49 2.35
C PRO A 38 8.43 8.64 2.91
N ASN A 39 8.62 7.31 2.93
CA ASN A 39 7.75 6.38 3.64
C ASN A 39 7.44 6.90 5.05
N ARG A 40 6.16 7.13 5.36
CA ARG A 40 5.65 7.56 6.68
C ARG A 40 6.30 6.84 7.87
N CYS A 41 6.60 5.55 7.70
CA CYS A 41 7.14 4.69 8.74
C CYS A 41 8.67 4.60 8.76
N SER A 42 9.36 5.20 7.78
CA SER A 42 10.81 5.25 7.68
C SER A 42 11.34 6.55 8.29
N ALA A 43 12.24 6.44 9.27
CA ALA A 43 12.97 7.58 9.82
C ALA A 43 13.89 8.26 8.79
N THR A 44 14.38 7.49 7.81
CA THR A 44 15.14 7.99 6.67
C THR A 44 14.18 8.50 5.60
N LYS A 45 14.03 9.83 5.58
CA LYS A 45 13.33 10.55 4.52
C LYS A 45 14.22 10.64 3.28
N SER A 46 14.36 9.55 2.53
CA SER A 46 14.91 9.64 1.18
C SER A 46 13.97 10.53 0.36
N GLN A 47 14.42 11.73 0.01
CA GLN A 47 13.66 12.71 -0.80
C GLN A 47 13.41 12.19 -2.22
N THR A 48 14.23 11.24 -2.67
CA THR A 48 13.94 10.43 -3.84
C THR A 48 13.23 9.18 -3.34
N GLY A 49 11.93 9.05 -3.62
CA GLY A 49 11.27 7.77 -3.41
C GLY A 49 11.99 6.63 -4.11
N TRP A 50 11.62 5.40 -3.77
CA TRP A 50 12.17 4.23 -4.45
C TRP A 50 12.03 4.41 -5.97
N PRO A 51 13.03 4.00 -6.77
CA PRO A 51 12.84 3.97 -8.22
C PRO A 51 11.54 3.23 -8.48
N LYS A 52 10.68 3.80 -9.34
CA LYS A 52 9.35 3.27 -9.68
C LYS A 52 9.37 1.76 -9.96
N GLU A 53 10.53 1.24 -10.35
CA GLU A 53 10.90 -0.16 -10.45
C GLU A 53 12.34 -0.29 -9.90
N PRO A 54 12.59 -0.78 -8.66
CA PRO A 54 13.94 -0.75 -8.07
C PRO A 54 14.94 -1.64 -8.82
N ASN A 55 14.43 -2.53 -9.67
CA ASN A 55 15.13 -3.55 -10.44
C ASN A 55 14.06 -4.44 -11.09
N THR A 56 14.37 -5.06 -12.24
CA THR A 56 13.49 -6.05 -12.87
C THR A 56 13.13 -7.15 -11.85
N GLY A 57 11.85 -7.28 -11.53
CA GLY A 57 11.35 -8.30 -10.58
C GLY A 57 11.04 -7.81 -9.18
N TRP A 58 11.16 -6.52 -8.88
CA TRP A 58 10.73 -5.91 -7.61
C TRP A 58 9.68 -4.84 -7.83
N SER A 59 8.85 -4.61 -6.83
CA SER A 59 7.78 -3.61 -6.88
C SER A 59 7.57 -2.96 -5.52
N CYS A 60 7.00 -1.75 -5.54
CA CYS A 60 6.57 -1.06 -4.33
C CYS A 60 5.19 -1.57 -3.89
N ASP A 61 5.12 -2.04 -2.65
CA ASP A 61 3.89 -2.35 -1.94
C ASP A 61 3.50 -1.20 -1.01
N GLU A 62 2.20 -1.03 -0.82
CA GLU A 62 1.57 0.05 -0.05
C GLU A 62 0.64 -0.56 0.98
N GLN A 63 0.78 -0.15 2.24
CA GLN A 63 -0.19 -0.49 3.28
C GLN A 63 -0.60 0.74 4.09
N PRO A 64 -1.88 1.16 4.11
CA PRO A 64 -3.02 0.54 3.45
C PRO A 64 -2.94 0.66 1.91
N LYS A 65 -3.61 -0.25 1.20
CA LYS A 65 -3.57 -0.31 -0.28
C LYS A 65 -4.22 0.95 -0.85
N ASN A 66 -3.88 1.33 -2.09
CA ASN A 66 -4.52 2.46 -2.78
C ASN A 66 -6.05 2.31 -3.02
N THR A 67 -6.59 1.10 -2.83
CA THR A 67 -8.03 0.79 -2.82
C THR A 67 -8.65 0.97 -1.43
N ASN A 68 -7.92 1.54 -0.49
CA ASN A 68 -8.39 1.90 0.84
C ASN A 68 -8.42 3.42 1.03
N SER A 69 -9.42 3.93 1.76
CA SER A 69 -9.51 5.36 2.08
C SER A 69 -8.32 5.86 2.89
N GLU A 70 -7.72 4.99 3.69
CA GLU A 70 -6.55 5.24 4.53
C GLU A 70 -5.20 5.07 3.79
N GLY A 71 -5.24 4.72 2.50
CA GLY A 71 -4.05 4.60 1.66
C GLY A 71 -3.45 5.96 1.27
N GLY A 72 -2.59 5.97 0.24
CA GLY A 72 -1.95 7.22 -0.22
C GLY A 72 -0.84 7.68 0.73
N ALA A 73 -0.81 8.97 1.07
CA ALA A 73 0.27 9.59 1.86
C ALA A 73 0.40 9.05 3.30
N ALA A 74 -0.60 8.28 3.77
CA ALA A 74 -0.54 7.61 5.06
C ALA A 74 -0.01 6.17 4.99
N ALA A 75 0.24 5.65 3.79
CA ALA A 75 0.67 4.27 3.60
C ALA A 75 2.14 4.06 3.98
N ALA A 76 2.41 2.98 4.70
CA ALA A 76 3.74 2.39 4.79
C ALA A 76 4.11 1.74 3.46
N THR A 77 5.29 2.06 2.93
CA THR A 77 5.75 1.53 1.65
C THR A 77 7.00 0.66 1.79
N ARG A 78 7.03 -0.49 1.11
CA ARG A 78 8.19 -1.40 1.09
C ARG A 78 8.44 -1.96 -0.31
N CYS A 79 9.71 -2.11 -0.67
CA CYS A 79 10.09 -2.88 -1.84
C CYS A 79 10.04 -4.38 -1.54
N MET A 80 9.47 -5.15 -2.46
CA MET A 80 9.36 -6.60 -2.36
C MET A 80 9.26 -7.26 -3.75
N PRO A 81 9.43 -8.59 -3.86
CA PRO A 81 9.33 -9.30 -5.14
C PRO A 81 8.00 -9.01 -5.86
N ALA A 82 8.08 -8.64 -7.14
CA ALA A 82 6.92 -8.21 -7.94
C ALA A 82 5.86 -9.30 -8.11
N GLY A 83 6.29 -10.56 -8.30
CA GLY A 83 5.38 -11.71 -8.38
C GLY A 83 4.57 -11.90 -7.10
N GLU A 84 5.16 -11.60 -5.94
CA GLU A 84 4.48 -11.73 -4.67
C GLU A 84 3.48 -10.59 -4.44
N ASN A 85 3.89 -9.34 -4.70
CA ASN A 85 3.02 -8.17 -4.57
C ASN A 85 1.82 -8.24 -5.53
N SER A 86 2.07 -8.62 -6.79
CA SER A 86 0.99 -8.78 -7.78
C SER A 86 0.05 -9.94 -7.45
N GLY A 87 0.58 -11.07 -6.99
CA GLY A 87 -0.25 -12.20 -6.56
C GLY A 87 -1.15 -11.83 -5.38
N GLU A 88 -0.61 -11.12 -4.38
CA GLU A 88 -1.40 -10.63 -3.26
C GLU A 88 -2.46 -9.63 -3.72
N GLY A 89 -2.07 -8.66 -4.55
CA GLY A 89 -3.00 -7.67 -5.11
C GLY A 89 -4.17 -8.30 -5.87
N ALA A 90 -3.93 -9.40 -6.59
CA ALA A 90 -5.00 -10.15 -7.27
C ALA A 90 -5.95 -10.83 -6.26
N THR A 91 -5.40 -11.43 -5.20
CA THR A 91 -6.19 -12.04 -4.12
C THR A 91 -7.03 -10.98 -3.38
N TRP A 92 -6.41 -9.85 -3.05
CA TRP A 92 -7.07 -8.71 -2.43
C TRP A 92 -8.18 -8.16 -3.32
N ALA A 93 -7.92 -7.94 -4.60
CA ALA A 93 -8.92 -7.47 -5.56
C ALA A 93 -10.14 -8.41 -5.64
N GLY A 94 -9.90 -9.72 -5.68
CA GLY A 94 -10.95 -10.74 -5.65
C GLY A 94 -11.79 -10.67 -4.37
N PHE A 95 -11.15 -10.51 -3.20
CA PHE A 95 -11.83 -10.35 -1.92
C PHE A 95 -12.67 -9.07 -1.87
N ILE A 96 -12.08 -7.91 -2.17
CA ILE A 96 -12.79 -6.63 -2.06
C ILE A 96 -13.88 -6.42 -3.11
N SER A 97 -13.86 -7.18 -4.21
CA SER A 97 -14.90 -7.14 -5.23
C SER A 97 -16.28 -7.55 -4.69
N GLN A 98 -16.31 -8.31 -3.61
CA GLN A 98 -17.53 -8.77 -2.93
C GLN A 98 -18.17 -7.67 -2.06
N PHE A 99 -17.46 -6.57 -1.81
CA PHE A 99 -17.94 -5.47 -0.98
C PHE A 99 -18.33 -4.26 -1.84
N PRO A 100 -19.43 -3.57 -1.51
CA PRO A 100 -19.77 -2.30 -2.15
C PRO A 100 -18.65 -1.29 -1.89
N SER A 101 -18.16 -0.62 -2.93
CA SER A 101 -17.24 0.52 -2.75
C SER A 101 -18.01 1.67 -2.11
N LEU A 102 -17.47 2.30 -1.07
CA LEU A 102 -18.01 3.59 -0.64
C LEU A 102 -17.87 4.59 -1.80
N SER A 103 -18.98 5.11 -2.30
CA SER A 103 -18.96 6.30 -3.15
C SER A 103 -18.70 7.50 -2.25
N ARG A 104 -17.55 8.17 -2.40
CA ARG A 104 -17.47 9.56 -1.91
C ARG A 104 -18.50 10.36 -2.70
N ASN A 105 -19.47 10.94 -2.01
CA ASN A 105 -20.25 12.04 -2.56
C ASN A 105 -19.27 13.20 -2.72
N GLU A 106 -18.99 13.57 -3.97
CA GLU A 106 -18.25 14.78 -4.33
C GLU A 106 -19.07 16.04 -4.01
#